data_AF-A0A8C6QUS6-F1
#
_entry.id   AF-A0A8C6QUS6-F1
#
_cell.length_a   1.000
_cell.length_b   1.000
_cell.length_c   1.000
_cell.angle_alpha   90.00
_cell.angle_beta   90.00
_cell.angle_gamma   90.00
#
_symmetry.space_group_name_H-M   'P 1'
#
loop_
_entity.id
_entity.type
_entity.pdbx_description
1 polymer ?
#
loop_
_entity_poly.entity_id
_entity_poly.type
_entity_poly.pdbx_seq_one_letter_code
_entity_poly.pdbx_strand_id
1 'polypeptide(L)'
;SLLELVCVCVCVCVCVCSRVYNLTISDLSFHLSQLAHGIRLLLEYTDSSYEEKRYIMGDAPDYDQSQWLNEKFKLGLDFPNLPYLIDGPHKITQSNAILRYIARKHNMCGETEDEKIRVDILENQLMDTRMVLARLCYNPDFEKLKPEYLEQLPGMIKLYSEFLGMQPWFAGDK
;
A
#
# COMPACT_ATOMS: atom_id res chain seq x y z
N SER A 1 5.05 -2.71 16.91
CA SER A 1 4.96 -1.28 17.30
C SER A 1 3.62 -0.71 16.83
N LEU A 2 3.10 0.40 17.37
CA LEU A 2 1.79 0.97 16.94
C LEU A 2 1.69 1.24 15.43
N LEU A 3 2.83 1.41 14.73
CA LEU A 3 2.91 1.46 13.26
C LEU A 3 2.51 0.15 12.57
N GLU A 4 2.85 -1.00 13.16
CA GLU A 4 2.41 -2.30 12.66
C GLU A 4 0.90 -2.46 12.84
N LEU A 5 0.30 -1.91 13.90
CA LEU A 5 -1.15 -2.00 14.13
C LEU A 5 -1.94 -1.27 13.03
N VAL A 6 -1.48 -0.10 12.58
CA VAL A 6 -2.14 0.66 11.50
C VAL A 6 -1.95 -0.01 10.12
N CYS A 7 -0.81 -0.68 9.90
CA CYS A 7 -0.58 -1.46 8.67
C CYS A 7 -1.34 -2.80 8.65
N VAL A 8 -1.50 -3.44 9.81
CA VAL A 8 -2.10 -4.79 9.93
C VAL A 8 -3.63 -4.74 9.94
N CYS A 9 -4.27 -3.65 10.38
CA CYS A 9 -5.73 -3.55 10.42
C CYS A 9 -6.45 -3.52 9.05
N VAL A 10 -5.73 -3.59 7.92
CA VAL A 10 -6.32 -3.50 6.57
C VAL A 10 -6.31 -4.84 5.80
N CYS A 11 -5.70 -5.91 6.32
CA CYS A 11 -5.64 -7.19 5.58
C CYS A 11 -5.76 -8.40 6.51
N VAL A 12 -6.29 -9.53 5.97
CA VAL A 12 -6.32 -10.92 6.52
C VAL A 12 -7.65 -11.32 7.20
N CYS A 13 -8.51 -12.28 6.80
CA CYS A 13 -8.42 -13.54 5.98
C CYS A 13 -9.84 -14.06 5.59
N VAL A 14 -10.06 -14.77 4.45
CA VAL A 14 -10.82 -16.06 4.26
C VAL A 14 -10.69 -16.60 2.80
N CYS A 15 -10.48 -17.93 2.68
CA CYS A 15 -10.28 -18.83 1.52
C CYS A 15 -11.20 -18.74 0.27
N VAL A 16 -10.63 -19.04 -0.93
CA VAL A 16 -10.84 -20.26 -1.79
C VAL A 16 -10.55 -19.99 -3.29
N CYS A 17 -9.80 -20.92 -3.91
CA CYS A 17 -9.68 -21.31 -5.34
C CYS A 17 -8.71 -20.61 -6.30
N SER A 18 -7.79 -21.44 -6.80
CA SER A 18 -6.62 -21.16 -7.63
C SER A 18 -6.94 -20.80 -9.09
N ARG A 19 -6.31 -19.73 -9.58
CA ARG A 19 -5.88 -19.58 -10.99
C ARG A 19 -4.48 -18.98 -11.02
N VAL A 20 -3.56 -19.67 -11.68
CA VAL A 20 -2.15 -19.29 -11.80
C VAL A 20 -2.02 -18.11 -12.76
N TYR A 21 -1.59 -16.95 -12.27
CA TYR A 21 -1.07 -15.83 -13.06
C TYR A 21 0.34 -15.55 -12.54
N ASN A 22 1.35 -15.39 -13.40
CA ASN A 22 2.69 -15.00 -12.95
C ASN A 22 2.77 -13.47 -12.85
N LEU A 23 2.54 -12.92 -11.66
CA LEU A 23 2.64 -11.48 -11.39
C LEU A 23 4.08 -11.10 -11.04
N THR A 24 4.54 -9.90 -11.42
CA THR A 24 5.80 -9.35 -10.87
C THR A 24 5.52 -8.05 -10.11
N ILE A 25 5.78 -8.04 -8.80
CA ILE A 25 5.80 -6.83 -7.98
C ILE A 25 7.24 -6.36 -7.80
N SER A 26 7.46 -5.06 -7.72
CA SER A 26 8.78 -4.54 -7.37
C SER A 26 8.75 -3.36 -6.42
N ASP A 27 9.81 -3.22 -5.63
CA ASP A 27 9.97 -2.19 -4.62
C ASP A 27 11.45 -1.91 -4.29
N LEU A 28 11.77 -0.74 -3.73
CA LEU A 28 13.08 -0.39 -3.19
C LEU A 28 13.18 -0.83 -1.72
N SER A 29 14.23 -1.57 -1.39
CA SER A 29 14.40 -2.35 -0.14
C SER A 29 14.13 -1.62 1.19
N PHE A 30 14.39 -0.31 1.29
CA PHE A 30 14.32 0.39 2.58
C PHE A 30 13.39 1.60 2.66
N HIS A 31 12.95 2.20 1.53
CA HIS A 31 12.17 3.46 1.57
C HIS A 31 10.78 3.34 0.91
N LEU A 32 10.63 2.45 -0.06
CA LEU A 32 9.36 2.24 -0.76
C LEU A 32 8.62 0.97 -0.29
N SER A 33 9.28 0.14 0.54
CA SER A 33 8.75 -1.07 1.21
C SER A 33 7.33 -0.88 1.77
N GLN A 34 7.06 0.33 2.25
CA GLN A 34 5.80 0.74 2.86
C GLN A 34 4.64 0.82 1.86
N LEU A 35 4.88 1.29 0.63
CA LEU A 35 3.82 1.44 -0.39
C LEU A 35 3.43 0.10 -1.02
N ALA A 36 4.36 -0.84 -1.14
CA ALA A 36 4.03 -2.18 -1.60
C ALA A 36 3.52 -3.10 -0.49
N HIS A 37 3.58 -2.71 0.80
CA HIS A 37 3.18 -3.60 1.90
C HIS A 37 1.72 -4.07 1.79
N GLY A 38 0.77 -3.16 1.57
CA GLY A 38 -0.63 -3.52 1.34
C GLY A 38 -0.82 -4.39 0.09
N ILE A 39 0.02 -4.19 -0.93
CA ILE A 39 -0.05 -4.98 -2.16
C ILE A 39 0.42 -6.42 -1.91
N ARG A 40 1.56 -6.60 -1.22
CA ARG A 40 2.07 -7.93 -0.82
C ARG A 40 1.02 -8.68 0.00
N LEU A 41 0.46 -8.03 1.04
CA LEU A 41 -0.58 -8.63 1.87
C LEU A 41 -1.81 -9.04 1.06
N LEU A 42 -2.24 -8.22 0.10
CA LEU A 42 -3.38 -8.54 -0.76
C LEU A 42 -3.07 -9.69 -1.73
N LEU A 43 -1.85 -9.76 -2.28
CA LEU A 43 -1.44 -10.88 -3.12
C LEU A 43 -1.41 -12.20 -2.33
N GLU A 44 -0.82 -12.19 -1.13
CA GLU A 44 -0.82 -13.36 -0.25
C GLU A 44 -2.26 -13.76 0.14
N TYR A 45 -3.10 -12.79 0.50
CA TYR A 45 -4.50 -13.02 0.85
C TYR A 45 -5.29 -13.69 -0.27
N THR A 46 -5.02 -13.28 -1.51
CA THR A 46 -5.73 -13.78 -2.71
C THR A 46 -5.11 -15.06 -3.27
N ASP A 47 -4.09 -15.62 -2.62
CA ASP A 47 -3.30 -16.77 -3.10
C ASP A 47 -2.79 -16.56 -4.55
N SER A 48 -2.44 -15.31 -4.86
CA SER A 48 -1.95 -14.91 -6.16
C SER A 48 -0.52 -15.42 -6.35
N SER A 49 -0.22 -16.03 -7.50
CA SER A 49 1.17 -16.38 -7.82
C SER A 49 1.92 -15.12 -8.26
N TYR A 50 3.04 -14.82 -7.60
CA TYR A 50 3.85 -13.66 -7.95
C TYR A 50 5.32 -13.86 -7.63
N GLU A 51 6.16 -13.13 -8.37
CA GLU A 51 7.56 -12.93 -8.08
C GLU A 51 7.80 -11.48 -7.64
N GLU A 52 8.74 -11.29 -6.73
CA GLU A 52 9.11 -9.96 -6.27
C GLU A 52 10.50 -9.56 -6.77
N LYS A 53 10.57 -8.48 -7.55
CA LYS A 53 11.81 -7.81 -7.92
C LYS A 53 12.14 -6.71 -6.91
N ARG A 54 13.08 -6.98 -6.01
CA ARG A 54 13.55 -5.97 -5.04
C ARG A 54 14.73 -5.20 -5.60
N TYR A 55 14.57 -3.90 -5.79
CA TYR A 55 15.67 -2.99 -6.08
C TYR A 55 16.36 -2.63 -4.76
N ILE A 56 17.67 -2.75 -4.71
CA ILE A 56 18.45 -2.42 -3.51
C ILE A 56 18.96 -0.99 -3.66
N MET A 57 18.67 -0.16 -2.65
CA MET A 57 19.32 1.14 -2.49
C MET A 57 20.67 0.93 -1.82
N GLY A 58 21.73 1.54 -2.36
CA GLY A 58 23.06 1.52 -1.77
C GLY A 58 23.11 2.19 -0.40
N ASP A 59 24.23 1.99 0.31
CA ASP A 59 24.42 2.54 1.64
C ASP A 59 24.61 4.07 1.63
N ALA A 60 24.44 4.67 2.81
CA ALA A 60 24.75 6.07 3.03
C ALA A 60 26.26 6.35 2.84
N PRO A 61 26.64 7.55 2.40
CA PRO A 61 25.78 8.71 2.09
C PRO A 61 25.29 8.74 0.63
N ASP A 62 25.77 7.82 -0.21
CA ASP A 62 25.57 7.88 -1.66
C ASP A 62 24.17 7.43 -2.07
N TYR A 63 23.57 6.50 -1.31
CA TYR A 63 22.22 5.98 -1.53
C TYR A 63 21.98 5.53 -2.98
N ASP A 64 22.92 4.77 -3.56
CA ASP A 64 22.89 4.41 -4.99
C ASP A 64 21.55 3.77 -5.40
N GLN A 65 20.95 4.28 -6.47
CA GLN A 65 19.68 3.80 -7.03
C GLN A 65 19.86 3.21 -8.43
N SER A 66 21.10 2.96 -8.85
CA SER A 66 21.44 2.51 -10.20
C SER A 66 20.63 1.27 -10.64
N GLN A 67 20.37 0.32 -9.74
CA GLN A 67 19.57 -0.87 -10.04
C GLN A 67 18.20 -0.52 -10.63
N TRP A 68 17.51 0.45 -10.03
CA TRP A 68 16.23 0.93 -10.53
C TRP A 68 16.38 1.84 -11.73
N LEU A 69 17.26 2.85 -11.65
CA LEU A 69 17.43 3.87 -12.68
C LEU A 69 17.86 3.28 -14.03
N ASN A 70 18.64 2.20 -14.02
CA ASN A 70 19.09 1.51 -15.23
C ASN A 70 17.96 0.77 -15.97
N GLU A 71 16.86 0.47 -15.30
CA GLU A 71 15.72 -0.28 -15.86
C GLU A 71 14.43 0.53 -15.98
N LYS A 72 14.30 1.63 -15.22
CA LYS A 72 13.09 2.46 -15.09
C LYS A 72 12.34 2.69 -16.39
N PHE A 73 13.05 3.06 -17.46
CA PHE A 73 12.45 3.40 -18.76
C PHE A 73 12.41 2.23 -19.77
N LYS A 74 12.87 1.03 -19.38
CA LYS A 74 12.95 -0.16 -20.25
C LYS A 74 11.78 -1.13 -20.06
N LEU A 75 10.97 -0.93 -19.01
CA LEU A 75 9.87 -1.82 -18.65
C LEU A 75 8.57 -1.54 -19.45
N GLY A 76 8.51 -0.40 -20.15
CA GLY A 76 7.33 0.02 -20.90
C GLY A 76 6.14 0.39 -20.00
N LEU A 77 6.41 1.02 -18.86
CA LEU A 77 5.41 1.62 -17.98
C LEU A 77 5.02 3.00 -18.55
N ASP A 78 3.73 3.36 -18.52
CA ASP A 78 3.27 4.68 -18.99
C ASP A 78 3.84 5.82 -18.14
N PHE A 79 3.85 5.63 -16.81
CA PHE A 79 4.42 6.56 -15.84
C PHE A 79 5.43 5.83 -14.94
N PRO A 80 6.70 5.68 -15.37
CA PRO A 80 7.68 4.86 -14.67
C PRO A 80 7.88 5.25 -13.20
N ASN A 81 7.41 4.38 -12.29
CA ASN A 81 7.47 4.62 -10.86
C ASN A 81 7.49 3.28 -10.09
N LEU A 82 7.79 3.36 -8.79
CA LEU A 82 7.66 2.27 -7.85
C LEU A 82 6.54 2.58 -6.83
N PRO A 83 5.75 1.57 -6.39
CA PRO A 83 5.75 0.20 -6.91
C PRO A 83 5.13 0.10 -8.30
N TYR A 84 5.46 -0.97 -9.02
CA TYR A 84 4.78 -1.39 -10.24
C TYR A 84 4.32 -2.85 -10.15
N LEU A 85 3.30 -3.19 -10.93
CA LEU A 85 2.82 -4.55 -11.18
C LEU A 85 2.84 -4.83 -12.68
N ILE A 86 3.42 -5.96 -13.07
CA ILE A 86 3.33 -6.50 -14.43
C ILE A 86 2.52 -7.79 -14.41
N ASP A 87 1.48 -7.85 -15.22
CA ASP A 87 0.58 -8.99 -15.38
C ASP A 87 0.24 -9.20 -16.86
N GLY A 88 1.03 -10.02 -17.54
CA GLY A 88 0.94 -10.21 -18.99
C GLY A 88 1.05 -8.87 -19.73
N PRO A 89 0.01 -8.43 -20.46
CA PRO A 89 0.02 -7.13 -21.15
C PRO A 89 -0.20 -5.93 -20.23
N HIS A 90 -0.69 -6.16 -18.99
CA HIS A 90 -1.01 -5.08 -18.06
C HIS A 90 0.22 -4.64 -17.29
N LYS A 91 0.50 -3.34 -17.35
CA LYS A 91 1.65 -2.70 -16.71
C LYS A 91 1.16 -1.52 -15.90
N ILE A 92 1.16 -1.65 -14.58
CA ILE A 92 0.43 -0.76 -13.68
C ILE A 92 1.40 -0.14 -12.69
N THR A 93 1.32 1.17 -12.54
CA THR A 93 2.04 1.96 -11.53
C THR A 93 1.02 2.66 -10.62
N GLN A 94 1.47 3.20 -9.48
CA GLN A 94 0.65 3.74 -8.39
C GLN A 94 0.04 2.64 -7.50
N SER A 95 0.37 2.67 -6.21
CA SER A 95 -0.03 1.62 -5.25
C SER A 95 -1.54 1.41 -5.19
N ASN A 96 -2.34 2.48 -5.16
CA ASN A 96 -3.80 2.40 -5.11
C ASN A 96 -4.38 1.81 -6.40
N ALA A 97 -3.83 2.15 -7.56
CA ALA A 97 -4.26 1.58 -8.83
C ALA A 97 -3.96 0.07 -8.91
N ILE A 98 -2.79 -0.35 -8.39
CA ILE A 98 -2.41 -1.76 -8.29
C ILE A 98 -3.35 -2.51 -7.32
N LEU A 99 -3.60 -1.96 -6.13
CA LEU A 99 -4.54 -2.54 -5.15
C LEU A 99 -5.93 -2.70 -5.75
N ARG A 100 -6.47 -1.66 -6.40
CA ARG A 100 -7.78 -1.73 -7.06
C ARG A 100 -7.79 -2.72 -8.23
N TYR A 101 -6.69 -2.88 -8.97
CA TYR A 101 -6.58 -3.88 -10.03
C TYR A 101 -6.71 -5.30 -9.49
N ILE A 102 -5.96 -5.62 -8.43
CA ILE A 102 -6.04 -6.92 -7.76
C ILE A 102 -7.43 -7.11 -7.15
N ALA A 103 -7.93 -6.12 -6.40
CA ALA A 103 -9.24 -6.18 -5.78
C ALA A 103 -10.37 -6.44 -6.80
N ARG A 104 -10.34 -5.80 -7.99
CA ARG A 104 -11.31 -6.08 -9.07
C ARG A 104 -11.25 -7.51 -9.59
N LYS A 105 -10.06 -8.13 -9.65
CA LYS A 105 -9.93 -9.54 -10.06
C LYS A 105 -10.56 -10.52 -9.06
N HIS A 106 -10.68 -10.11 -7.80
CA HIS A 106 -11.18 -10.92 -6.69
C HIS A 106 -12.51 -10.42 -6.10
N ASN A 107 -13.19 -9.47 -6.75
CA ASN A 107 -14.45 -8.85 -6.31
C ASN A 107 -14.37 -8.21 -4.90
N MET A 108 -13.28 -7.53 -4.58
CA MET A 108 -13.02 -6.91 -3.27
C MET A 108 -13.11 -5.36 -3.28
N CYS A 109 -13.96 -4.77 -4.14
CA CYS A 109 -14.07 -3.31 -4.30
C CYS A 109 -15.34 -2.68 -3.67
N GLY A 110 -16.10 -3.45 -2.88
CA GLY A 110 -17.46 -3.10 -2.49
C GLY A 110 -18.48 -3.46 -3.57
N GLU A 111 -19.60 -4.05 -3.15
CA GLU A 111 -20.66 -4.51 -4.04
C GLU A 111 -21.73 -3.41 -4.19
N THR A 112 -22.12 -2.80 -3.07
CA THR A 112 -23.11 -1.72 -2.99
C THR A 112 -22.48 -0.35 -3.21
N GLU A 113 -23.31 0.65 -3.50
CA GLU A 113 -22.83 2.04 -3.63
C GLU A 113 -22.27 2.58 -2.32
N ASP A 114 -22.92 2.26 -1.20
CA ASP A 114 -22.46 2.67 0.13
C ASP A 114 -21.08 2.07 0.46
N GLU A 115 -20.85 0.79 0.15
CA GLU A 115 -19.54 0.14 0.31
C GLU A 115 -18.47 0.81 -0.56
N LYS A 116 -18.79 1.13 -1.82
CA LYS A 116 -17.86 1.81 -2.73
C LYS A 116 -17.49 3.20 -2.23
N ILE A 117 -18.48 3.97 -1.77
CA ILE A 117 -18.26 5.29 -1.15
C ILE A 117 -17.33 5.15 0.06
N ARG A 118 -17.56 4.14 0.92
CA ARG A 118 -16.70 3.89 2.08
C ARG A 118 -15.26 3.54 1.68
N VAL A 119 -15.08 2.67 0.69
CA VAL A 119 -13.77 2.30 0.14
C VAL A 119 -13.05 3.52 -0.42
N ASP A 120 -13.75 4.36 -1.20
CA ASP A 120 -13.16 5.53 -1.84
C ASP A 120 -12.75 6.60 -0.82
N ILE A 121 -13.58 6.88 0.19
CA ILE A 121 -13.23 7.80 1.29
C ILE A 121 -12.02 7.26 2.05
N LEU A 122 -12.06 5.99 2.45
CA LEU A 122 -11.01 5.40 3.28
C LEU A 122 -9.67 5.33 2.55
N GLU A 123 -9.67 4.94 1.27
CA GLU A 123 -8.44 4.86 0.46
C GLU A 123 -7.70 6.22 0.44
N ASN A 124 -8.44 7.31 0.20
CA ASN A 124 -7.87 8.64 0.15
C ASN A 124 -7.45 9.13 1.53
N GLN A 125 -8.28 8.90 2.55
CA GLN A 125 -7.98 9.30 3.93
C GLN A 125 -6.73 8.58 4.49
N LEU A 126 -6.59 7.29 4.21
CA LEU A 126 -5.39 6.52 4.59
C LEU A 126 -4.13 7.01 3.87
N MET A 127 -4.25 7.44 2.62
CA MET A 127 -3.12 8.05 1.90
C MET A 127 -2.70 9.37 2.56
N ASP A 128 -3.64 10.24 2.91
CA ASP A 128 -3.34 11.50 3.60
C ASP A 128 -2.66 11.26 4.95
N THR A 129 -3.21 10.36 5.78
CA THR A 129 -2.59 10.00 7.07
C THR A 129 -1.19 9.41 6.89
N ARG A 130 -0.99 8.52 5.91
CA ARG A 130 0.32 7.96 5.59
C ARG A 130 1.31 9.06 5.19
N MET A 131 0.89 10.01 4.36
CA MET A 131 1.75 11.11 3.91
C MET A 131 2.14 12.05 5.05
N VAL A 132 1.27 12.29 6.02
CA VAL A 132 1.61 13.07 7.24
C VAL A 132 2.72 12.36 8.01
N LEU A 133 2.58 11.06 8.28
CA LEU A 133 3.59 10.29 9.00
C LEU A 133 4.92 10.23 8.23
N ALA A 134 4.87 10.00 6.91
CA ALA A 134 6.06 9.97 6.07
C ALA A 134 6.80 11.32 6.11
N ARG A 135 6.09 12.44 5.97
CA ARG A 135 6.67 13.79 6.06
C ARG A 135 7.34 14.03 7.41
N LEU A 136 6.76 13.56 8.51
CA LEU A 136 7.37 13.64 9.82
C LEU A 136 8.67 12.82 9.89
N CYS A 137 8.61 11.53 9.55
CA CYS A 137 9.73 10.60 9.70
C CYS A 137 10.96 10.96 8.85
N TYR A 138 10.75 11.59 7.69
CA TYR A 138 11.83 12.05 6.81
C TYR A 138 12.23 13.51 7.05
N ASN A 139 11.63 14.19 8.03
CA ASN A 139 11.99 15.56 8.35
C ASN A 139 13.31 15.61 9.16
N PRO A 140 14.29 16.44 8.78
CA PRO A 140 15.49 16.65 9.61
C PRO A 140 15.20 17.12 11.04
N ASP A 141 14.08 17.80 11.26
CA ASP A 141 13.60 18.24 12.59
C ASP A 141 12.65 17.23 13.27
N PHE A 142 12.70 15.94 12.87
CA PHE A 142 11.82 14.87 13.39
C PHE A 142 11.61 14.92 14.91
N GLU A 143 12.69 14.98 15.69
CA GLU A 143 12.61 14.95 17.16
C GLU A 143 11.85 16.16 17.74
N LYS A 144 11.84 17.30 17.05
CA LYS A 144 11.11 18.50 17.47
C LYS A 144 9.63 18.43 17.11
N LEU A 145 9.30 17.83 15.97
CA LEU A 145 7.94 17.77 15.42
C LEU A 145 7.13 16.58 15.97
N LYS A 146 7.82 15.51 16.38
CA LYS A 146 7.22 14.27 16.90
C LYS A 146 6.24 14.48 18.06
N PRO A 147 6.51 15.33 19.07
CA PRO A 147 5.58 15.53 20.19
C PRO A 147 4.20 16.03 19.73
N GLU A 148 4.16 17.01 18.82
CA GLU A 148 2.92 17.57 18.28
C GLU A 148 2.13 16.50 17.50
N TYR A 149 2.81 15.70 16.68
CA TYR A 149 2.16 14.59 15.98
C TYR A 149 1.55 13.56 16.95
N LEU A 150 2.26 13.23 18.03
CA LEU A 150 1.76 12.29 19.05
C LEU A 150 0.57 12.85 19.83
N GLU A 151 0.47 14.17 20.02
CA GLU A 151 -0.69 14.82 20.61
C GLU A 151 -1.92 14.76 19.69
N GLN A 152 -1.73 14.89 18.37
CA GLN A 152 -2.82 14.81 17.38
C GLN A 152 -3.26 13.37 17.06
N LEU A 153 -2.37 12.40 17.26
CA LEU A 153 -2.58 10.99 16.90
C LEU A 153 -3.87 10.36 17.48
N PRO A 154 -4.22 10.55 18.77
CA PRO A 154 -5.47 10.01 19.32
C PRO A 154 -6.72 10.55 18.61
N GLY A 155 -6.73 11.84 18.26
CA GLY A 155 -7.83 12.46 17.53
C GLY A 155 -7.98 11.87 16.13
N MET A 156 -6.86 11.67 15.44
CA MET A 156 -6.84 11.04 14.12
C MET A 156 -7.31 9.57 14.17
N ILE A 157 -6.82 8.77 15.13
CA ILE A 157 -7.23 7.36 15.29
C ILE A 157 -8.71 7.26 15.67
N LYS A 158 -9.22 8.20 16.47
CA LYS A 158 -10.63 8.23 16.86
C LYS A 158 -11.56 8.33 15.64
N LEU A 159 -11.20 9.12 14.63
CA LEU A 159 -12.00 9.23 13.39
C LEU A 159 -12.10 7.87 12.66
N TYR A 160 -11.02 7.10 12.61
CA TYR A 160 -11.04 5.76 12.03
C TYR A 160 -11.88 4.78 12.85
N SER A 161 -11.79 4.85 14.18
CA SER A 161 -12.60 4.04 15.10
C SER A 161 -14.10 4.30 14.92
N GLU A 162 -14.49 5.57 14.83
CA GLU A 162 -15.87 5.99 14.60
C GLU A 162 -16.36 5.58 13.20
N PHE A 163 -15.49 5.68 12.19
CA PHE A 163 -15.81 5.27 10.83
C PHE A 163 -16.01 3.75 10.69
N LEU A 164 -15.21 2.94 11.40
CA LEU A 164 -15.37 1.49 11.48
C LEU A 164 -16.63 1.10 12.26
N GLY A 165 -16.88 1.76 13.40
CA GLY A 165 -18.02 1.49 14.26
C GLY A 165 -18.01 0.05 14.79
N MET A 166 -19.09 -0.69 14.54
CA MET A 166 -19.23 -2.11 14.94
C MET A 166 -18.99 -3.08 13.78
N GLN A 167 -18.60 -2.59 12.61
CA GLN A 167 -18.41 -3.44 11.43
C GLN A 167 -17.13 -4.28 11.59
N PRO A 168 -17.12 -5.53 11.08
CA PRO A 168 -15.90 -6.34 11.09
C PRO A 168 -14.84 -5.79 10.13
N TRP A 169 -15.25 -5.10 9.05
CA TRP A 169 -14.37 -4.48 8.07
C TRP A 169 -14.79 -3.03 7.79
N PHE A 170 -13.88 -2.24 7.23
CA PHE A 170 -14.18 -0.85 6.92
C PHE A 170 -15.22 -0.66 5.82
N ALA A 171 -15.35 -1.60 4.88
CA ALA A 171 -16.40 -1.51 3.86
C ALA A 171 -17.74 -2.04 4.37
N GLY A 172 -17.76 -2.95 5.35
CA GLY A 172 -18.96 -3.55 5.90
C GLY A 172 -18.68 -4.93 6.48
N ASP A 173 -19.51 -5.91 6.12
CA ASP A 173 -19.34 -7.30 6.54
C ASP A 173 -18.24 -8.05 5.75
N LYS A 174 -17.70 -7.44 4.69
CA LYS A 174 -16.63 -7.97 3.82
C LYS A 174 -15.74 -6.86 3.29
#